data_AF-A0A2V7TH80-F1
#
_entry.id   AF-A0A2V7TH80-F1
#
_cell.length_a   1.000
_cell.length_b   1.000
_cell.length_c   1.000
_cell.angle_alpha   90.00
_cell.angle_beta   90.00
_cell.angle_gamma   90.00
#
_symmetry.space_group_name_H-M   'P 1'
#
loop_
_entity.id
_entity.type
_entity.pdbx_description
1 polymer ?
#
loop_
_entity_poly.entity_id
_entity_poly.type
_entity_poly.pdbx_seq_one_letter_code
_entity_poly.pdbx_strand_id
1 'polypeptide(L)'
;MFLPTVLLFLQATANAELGYVMSLPDDFVAVPAVGFTSPDVVGCWAGDNRILLCVQRMRAVLGREHLKPADLPPRSQLMTVKWNGLDIDAIRTDTAQGGGAITVYTAQVPLRREAIQVVAAGPGARAGEVLATLNQVLGSLKGETNWLSSTERAGRLGTIAGWIIGIAVGVLIVRIVVTRRRAQSVA
;
A
#
# COMPACT_ATOMS: atom_id res chain seq x y z
N MET A 1 -23.05 -36.91 5.63
CA MET A 1 -23.08 -35.45 5.80
C MET A 1 -21.65 -34.95 5.66
N PHE A 2 -21.24 -34.58 4.44
CA PHE A 2 -19.88 -34.11 4.16
C PHE A 2 -19.90 -32.58 4.22
N LEU A 3 -19.20 -31.98 5.19
CA LEU A 3 -18.88 -30.56 5.13
C LEU A 3 -17.85 -30.36 4.01
N PRO A 4 -18.05 -29.43 3.06
CA PRO A 4 -16.95 -29.02 2.19
C PRO A 4 -16.00 -28.16 3.03
N THR A 5 -14.80 -28.66 3.27
CA THR A 5 -13.68 -27.84 3.69
C THR A 5 -13.35 -26.90 2.53
N VAL A 6 -13.86 -25.67 2.59
CA VAL A 6 -13.46 -24.62 1.65
C VAL A 6 -12.01 -24.26 1.97
N LEU A 7 -11.07 -24.78 1.18
CA LEU A 7 -9.72 -24.25 1.15
C LEU A 7 -9.80 -22.85 0.50
N LEU A 8 -9.65 -21.81 1.30
CA LEU A 8 -9.35 -20.46 0.82
C LEU A 8 -7.97 -20.51 0.15
N PHE A 9 -7.93 -20.38 -1.16
CA PHE A 9 -6.68 -20.28 -1.92
C PHE A 9 -6.29 -18.80 -1.99
N LEU A 10 -5.60 -18.31 -0.96
CA LEU A 10 -4.99 -16.98 -1.02
C LEU A 10 -4.02 -16.94 -2.21
N GLN A 11 -4.25 -16.01 -3.13
CA GLN A 11 -3.35 -15.77 -4.25
C GLN A 11 -2.06 -15.15 -3.73
N ALA A 12 -0.96 -15.90 -3.79
CA ALA A 12 0.36 -15.37 -3.44
C ALA A 12 0.92 -14.55 -4.62
N THR A 13 1.41 -13.36 -4.33
CA THR A 13 2.18 -12.53 -5.26
C THR A 13 3.54 -12.21 -4.66
N ALA A 14 4.57 -12.21 -5.50
CA ALA A 14 5.95 -12.05 -5.08
C ALA A 14 6.68 -11.07 -5.99
N ASN A 15 7.63 -10.33 -5.42
CA ASN A 15 8.56 -9.53 -6.19
C ASN A 15 9.98 -9.86 -5.72
N ALA A 16 10.67 -10.70 -6.52
CA ALA A 16 12.01 -11.17 -6.20
C ALA A 16 13.06 -10.04 -6.21
N GLU A 17 12.84 -8.96 -6.97
CA GLU A 17 13.74 -7.79 -6.99
C GLU A 17 13.68 -7.05 -5.65
N LEU A 18 12.47 -6.80 -5.15
CA LEU A 18 12.23 -6.09 -3.89
C LEU A 18 12.31 -7.00 -2.65
N GLY A 19 12.31 -8.32 -2.84
CA GLY A 19 12.50 -9.30 -1.78
C GLY A 19 11.29 -9.49 -0.88
N TYR A 20 10.08 -9.42 -1.44
CA TYR A 20 8.85 -9.70 -0.69
C TYR A 20 7.96 -10.76 -1.36
N VAL A 21 7.14 -11.39 -0.52
CA VAL A 21 5.98 -12.20 -0.89
C VAL A 21 4.80 -11.72 -0.06
N MET A 22 3.62 -11.63 -0.64
CA MET A 22 2.38 -11.33 0.08
C MET A 22 1.22 -12.13 -0.49
N SER A 23 0.16 -12.25 0.28
CA SER A 23 -1.09 -12.82 -0.18
C SER A 23 -2.11 -11.75 -0.46
N LEU A 24 -2.91 -11.97 -1.51
CA LEU A 24 -4.05 -11.15 -1.86
C LEU A 24 -5.34 -11.79 -1.35
N PRO A 25 -6.38 -11.00 -1.05
CA PRO A 25 -7.73 -11.55 -0.89
C PRO A 25 -8.19 -12.25 -2.17
N ASP A 26 -9.00 -13.29 -2.03
CA ASP A 26 -9.33 -14.22 -3.13
C ASP A 26 -10.06 -13.55 -4.31
N ASP A 27 -10.78 -12.45 -4.08
CA ASP A 27 -11.52 -11.70 -5.11
C ASP A 27 -10.66 -10.67 -5.87
N PHE A 28 -9.38 -10.50 -5.51
CA PHE A 28 -8.52 -9.49 -6.11
C PHE A 28 -7.92 -9.98 -7.42
N VAL A 29 -8.18 -9.23 -8.49
CA VAL A 29 -7.62 -9.51 -9.82
C VAL A 29 -6.62 -8.44 -10.23
N ALA A 30 -5.55 -8.85 -10.92
CA ALA A 30 -4.52 -7.94 -11.38
C ALA A 30 -5.12 -6.88 -12.34
N VAL A 31 -4.76 -5.62 -12.10
CA VAL A 31 -5.17 -4.49 -12.94
C VAL A 31 -4.02 -4.14 -13.89
N PRO A 32 -4.24 -4.09 -15.21
CA PRO A 32 -3.19 -3.76 -16.16
C PRO A 32 -2.54 -2.40 -15.86
N ALA A 33 -1.22 -2.34 -15.97
CA ALA A 33 -0.47 -1.13 -15.66
C ALA A 33 -0.71 0.05 -16.63
N VAL A 34 -1.45 -0.19 -17.72
CA VAL A 34 -1.73 0.73 -18.85
C VAL A 34 -2.54 1.98 -18.44
N GLY A 35 -2.80 2.18 -17.14
CA GLY A 35 -3.40 3.38 -16.57
C GLY A 35 -2.66 3.99 -15.38
N PHE A 36 -1.53 3.41 -14.95
CA PHE A 36 -0.73 3.98 -13.87
C PHE A 36 0.30 4.94 -14.47
N THR A 37 0.33 6.18 -14.00
CA THR A 37 1.25 7.23 -14.46
C THR A 37 2.63 7.16 -13.81
N SER A 38 2.83 6.28 -12.81
CA SER A 38 4.09 6.17 -12.11
C SER A 38 4.83 4.89 -12.50
N PRO A 39 6.11 4.99 -12.92
CA PRO A 39 6.95 3.83 -13.21
C PRO A 39 7.32 3.02 -11.97
N ASP A 40 6.97 3.51 -10.77
CA ASP A 40 7.31 2.87 -9.51
C ASP A 40 6.21 1.93 -9.01
N VAL A 41 5.06 1.87 -9.70
CA VAL A 41 4.02 0.86 -9.43
C VAL A 41 4.49 -0.50 -9.92
N VAL A 42 4.70 -1.42 -8.98
CA VAL A 42 5.18 -2.79 -9.31
C VAL A 42 4.06 -3.81 -9.36
N GLY A 43 2.86 -3.46 -8.90
CA GLY A 43 1.67 -4.28 -9.03
C GLY A 43 0.45 -3.58 -8.47
N CYS A 44 -0.70 -3.83 -9.09
CA CYS A 44 -1.99 -3.38 -8.58
C CYS A 44 -3.05 -4.45 -8.84
N TRP A 45 -3.99 -4.54 -7.91
CA TRP A 45 -5.08 -5.49 -7.92
C TRP A 45 -6.36 -4.82 -7.44
N ALA A 46 -7.49 -5.25 -7.96
CA ALA A 46 -8.78 -4.71 -7.55
C ALA A 46 -9.73 -5.85 -7.20
N GLY A 47 -10.42 -5.70 -6.07
CA GLY A 47 -11.50 -6.59 -5.65
C GLY A 47 -12.87 -6.17 -6.19
N ASP A 48 -13.83 -7.06 -6.06
CA ASP A 48 -15.23 -6.81 -6.43
C ASP A 48 -15.88 -5.76 -5.51
N ASN A 49 -15.34 -5.63 -4.30
CA ASN A 49 -15.70 -4.60 -3.32
C ASN A 49 -15.29 -3.17 -3.72
N ARG A 50 -14.75 -2.95 -4.93
CA ARG A 50 -14.24 -1.67 -5.44
C ARG A 50 -13.07 -1.11 -4.62
N ILE A 51 -12.34 -1.98 -3.95
CA ILE A 51 -11.08 -1.65 -3.29
C ILE A 51 -9.94 -1.92 -4.27
N LEU A 52 -9.04 -0.95 -4.40
CA LEU A 52 -7.80 -1.05 -5.15
C LEU A 52 -6.66 -1.26 -4.14
N LEU A 53 -5.80 -2.23 -4.42
CA LEU A 53 -4.55 -2.45 -3.71
C LEU A 53 -3.40 -2.27 -4.70
N CYS A 54 -2.41 -1.45 -4.36
CA CYS A 54 -1.23 -1.25 -5.16
C CYS A 54 0.04 -1.35 -4.30
N VAL A 55 1.11 -1.85 -4.89
CA VAL A 55 2.45 -1.80 -4.31
C VAL A 55 3.32 -0.90 -5.16
N GLN A 56 3.99 0.04 -4.50
CA GLN A 56 4.87 1.00 -5.13
C GLN A 56 6.26 0.96 -4.51
N ARG A 57 7.28 1.13 -5.36
CA ARG A 57 8.67 1.33 -4.97
C ARG A 57 8.86 2.72 -4.38
N MET A 58 9.66 2.81 -3.32
CA MET A 58 10.06 4.10 -2.77
C MET A 58 11.42 4.59 -3.26
N ARG A 59 12.21 3.73 -3.94
CA ARG A 59 13.58 4.03 -4.38
C ARG A 59 14.52 4.45 -3.26
N ALA A 60 14.20 4.05 -2.03
CA ALA A 60 14.94 4.38 -0.82
C ALA A 60 14.80 3.27 0.21
N VAL A 61 15.70 3.25 1.19
CA VAL A 61 15.54 2.46 2.42
C VAL A 61 15.00 3.35 3.53
N LEU A 62 14.19 2.81 4.42
CA LEU A 62 13.59 3.58 5.52
C LEU A 62 14.38 3.42 6.82
N GLY A 63 14.59 4.53 7.52
CA GLY A 63 15.03 4.50 8.92
C GLY A 63 13.90 4.11 9.86
N ARG A 64 14.20 4.02 11.17
CA ARG A 64 13.23 3.78 12.25
C ARG A 64 12.53 5.05 12.74
N GLU A 65 12.91 6.21 12.21
CA GLU A 65 12.26 7.48 12.51
C GLU A 65 10.82 7.42 12.02
N HIS A 66 9.89 7.64 12.95
CA HIS A 66 8.50 7.83 12.58
C HIS A 66 8.32 9.19 11.90
N LEU A 67 7.43 9.22 10.91
CA LEU A 67 6.93 10.44 10.28
C LEU A 67 6.35 11.37 11.34
N LYS A 68 6.54 12.67 11.13
CA LYS A 68 5.93 13.71 11.96
C LYS A 68 4.73 14.28 11.22
N PRO A 69 3.76 14.89 11.94
CA PRO A 69 2.65 15.58 11.28
C PRO A 69 3.08 16.61 10.22
N ALA A 70 4.24 17.23 10.40
CA ALA A 70 4.82 18.19 9.44
C ALA A 70 5.28 17.55 8.12
N ASP A 71 5.50 16.24 8.10
CA ASP A 71 5.94 15.49 6.91
C ASP A 71 4.76 15.00 6.06
N LEU A 72 3.52 15.17 6.56
CA LEU A 72 2.33 14.65 5.91
C LEU A 72 1.77 15.62 4.85
N PRO A 73 1.14 15.09 3.79
CA PRO A 73 0.33 15.92 2.92
C PRO A 73 -0.82 16.58 3.69
N PRO A 74 -1.31 17.74 3.23
CA PRO A 74 -2.49 18.36 3.80
C PRO A 74 -3.68 17.39 3.88
N ARG A 75 -4.48 17.51 4.94
CA ARG A 75 -5.69 16.69 5.17
C ARG A 75 -5.41 15.18 5.25
N SER A 76 -4.21 14.82 5.68
CA SER A 76 -3.85 13.43 5.96
C SER A 76 -3.71 13.20 7.46
N GLN A 77 -3.94 11.97 7.89
CA GLN A 77 -3.81 11.52 9.27
C GLN A 77 -2.70 10.48 9.33
N LEU A 78 -1.70 10.73 10.19
CA LEU A 78 -0.72 9.71 10.52
C LEU A 78 -1.34 8.69 11.47
N MET A 79 -1.04 7.43 11.23
CA MET A 79 -1.44 6.30 12.05
C MET A 79 -0.34 5.24 12.02
N THR A 80 -0.48 4.24 12.88
CA THR A 80 0.46 3.13 12.99
C THR A 80 -0.25 1.83 12.66
N VAL A 81 0.42 0.98 11.89
CA VAL A 81 -0.04 -0.38 11.58
C VAL A 81 1.07 -1.38 11.91
N LYS A 82 0.69 -2.66 12.06
CA LYS A 82 1.64 -3.73 12.37
C LYS A 82 2.12 -4.41 11.10
N TRP A 83 3.43 -4.61 10.99
CA TRP A 83 4.04 -5.48 9.99
C TRP A 83 5.20 -6.26 10.61
N ASN A 84 5.15 -7.60 10.54
CA ASN A 84 6.22 -8.47 11.06
C ASN A 84 6.63 -8.16 12.52
N GLY A 85 5.65 -7.84 13.38
CA GLY A 85 5.86 -7.45 14.78
C GLY A 85 6.35 -6.00 14.99
N LEU A 86 6.64 -5.27 13.91
CA LEU A 86 7.04 -3.86 13.93
C LEU A 86 5.84 -2.93 13.85
N ASP A 87 5.93 -1.81 14.54
CA ASP A 87 5.09 -0.64 14.30
C ASP A 87 5.67 0.16 13.15
N ILE A 88 4.90 0.30 12.07
CA ILE A 88 5.27 1.08 10.89
C ILE A 88 4.25 2.19 10.65
N ASP A 89 4.70 3.25 10.00
CA ASP A 89 3.82 4.37 9.69
C ASP A 89 2.87 4.04 8.54
N ALA A 90 1.62 4.45 8.74
CA ALA A 90 0.62 4.52 7.70
C ALA A 90 -0.04 5.89 7.69
N ILE A 91 -0.49 6.30 6.52
CA ILE A 91 -1.15 7.58 6.30
C ILE A 91 -2.54 7.30 5.75
N ARG A 92 -3.54 7.91 6.37
CA ARG A 92 -4.89 8.01 5.79
C ARG A 92 -5.06 9.36 5.12
N THR A 93 -5.55 9.36 3.89
CA THR A 93 -5.96 10.58 3.17
C THR A 93 -7.38 10.40 2.66
N ASP A 94 -8.25 11.34 3.02
CA ASP A 94 -9.59 11.41 2.46
C ASP A 94 -9.59 12.40 1.28
N THR A 95 -10.09 11.96 0.14
CA THR A 95 -10.15 12.76 -1.09
C THR A 95 -11.50 12.60 -1.77
N ALA A 96 -11.79 13.48 -2.72
CA ALA A 96 -12.98 13.38 -3.57
C ALA A 96 -12.56 13.12 -5.01
N GLN A 97 -13.31 12.25 -5.68
CA GLN A 97 -13.16 12.02 -7.10
C GLN A 97 -14.47 11.65 -7.78
N GLY A 98 -14.75 12.28 -8.93
CA GLY A 98 -15.94 11.97 -9.74
C GLY A 98 -17.25 12.16 -8.98
N GLY A 99 -17.27 13.03 -7.96
CA GLY A 99 -18.42 13.27 -7.07
C GLY A 99 -18.54 12.32 -5.89
N GLY A 100 -17.64 11.33 -5.74
CA GLY A 100 -17.64 10.40 -4.60
C GLY A 100 -16.46 10.62 -3.65
N ALA A 101 -16.69 10.43 -2.36
CA ALA A 101 -15.64 10.38 -1.35
C ALA A 101 -14.83 9.08 -1.49
N ILE A 102 -13.51 9.19 -1.48
CA ILE A 102 -12.55 8.09 -1.54
C ILE A 102 -11.63 8.22 -0.32
N THR A 103 -11.39 7.11 0.36
CA THR A 103 -10.33 7.04 1.37
C THR A 103 -9.15 6.26 0.80
N VAL A 104 -7.94 6.69 1.16
CA VAL A 104 -6.68 6.06 0.78
C VAL A 104 -5.88 5.81 2.04
N TYR A 105 -5.43 4.59 2.23
CA TYR A 105 -4.46 4.21 3.25
C TYR A 105 -3.15 3.81 2.57
N THR A 106 -2.04 4.35 3.05
CA THR A 106 -0.70 4.04 2.55
C THR A 106 0.20 3.65 3.71
N ALA A 107 0.69 2.41 3.74
CA ALA A 107 1.67 1.95 4.72
C ALA A 107 3.07 1.89 4.10
N GLN A 108 4.09 2.32 4.84
CA GLN A 108 5.49 2.28 4.42
C GLN A 108 6.20 1.06 5.02
N VAL A 109 6.54 0.08 4.19
CA VAL A 109 7.16 -1.18 4.63
C VAL A 109 8.69 -1.11 4.45
N PRO A 110 9.47 -1.21 5.53
CA PRO A 110 10.93 -1.07 5.51
C PRO A 110 11.61 -2.38 5.14
N LEU A 111 11.53 -2.78 3.86
CA LEU A 111 12.23 -3.96 3.34
C LEU A 111 13.74 -3.72 3.22
N ARG A 112 14.52 -4.81 3.31
CA ARG A 112 16.00 -4.81 3.34
C ARG A 112 16.62 -4.12 2.12
N ARG A 113 16.08 -4.42 0.93
CA ARG A 113 16.62 -3.96 -0.35
C ARG A 113 16.18 -2.55 -0.67
N GLU A 114 14.87 -2.32 -0.60
CA GLU A 114 14.24 -1.05 -0.92
C GLU A 114 12.86 -1.03 -0.27
N ALA A 115 12.52 0.06 0.41
CA ALA A 115 11.21 0.23 1.00
C ALA A 115 10.11 0.30 -0.07
N ILE A 116 8.93 -0.16 0.32
CA ILE A 116 7.74 -0.12 -0.53
C ILE A 116 6.61 0.63 0.18
N GLN A 117 5.69 1.16 -0.62
CA GLN A 117 4.38 1.60 -0.16
C GLN A 117 3.33 0.58 -0.56
N VAL A 118 2.56 0.14 0.43
CA VAL A 118 1.34 -0.63 0.19
C VAL A 118 0.17 0.34 0.31
N VAL A 119 -0.54 0.53 -0.80
CA VAL A 119 -1.64 1.48 -0.93
C VAL A 119 -2.94 0.72 -1.06
N ALA A 120 -3.90 0.96 -0.17
CA ALA A 120 -5.27 0.48 -0.27
C ALA A 120 -6.22 1.67 -0.41
N ALA A 121 -7.14 1.62 -1.37
CA ALA A 121 -8.09 2.71 -1.58
C ALA A 121 -9.47 2.21 -2.00
N GLY A 122 -10.50 2.95 -1.60
CA GLY A 122 -11.87 2.60 -1.94
C GLY A 122 -12.86 3.70 -1.53
N PRO A 123 -14.17 3.44 -1.66
CA PRO A 123 -15.21 4.37 -1.25
C PRO A 123 -15.05 4.80 0.21
N GLY A 124 -15.16 6.10 0.51
CA GLY A 124 -15.00 6.63 1.87
C GLY A 124 -15.99 6.03 2.88
N ALA A 125 -17.21 5.69 2.43
CA ALA A 125 -18.21 5.00 3.24
C ALA A 125 -17.77 3.58 3.68
N ARG A 126 -16.75 3.00 3.02
CA ARG A 126 -16.19 1.67 3.32
C ARG A 126 -14.78 1.76 3.91
N ALA A 127 -14.42 2.89 4.54
CA ALA A 127 -13.06 3.11 5.03
C ALA A 127 -12.54 1.99 5.95
N GLY A 128 -13.41 1.44 6.81
CA GLY A 128 -13.06 0.29 7.65
C GLY A 128 -12.65 -0.95 6.86
N GLU A 129 -13.31 -1.22 5.74
CA GLU A 129 -12.99 -2.36 4.87
C GLU A 129 -11.70 -2.13 4.07
N VAL A 130 -11.44 -0.89 3.66
CA VAL A 130 -10.17 -0.51 3.01
C VAL A 130 -9.00 -0.71 3.98
N LEU A 131 -9.14 -0.29 5.23
CA LEU A 131 -8.14 -0.51 6.27
C LEU A 131 -7.97 -2.01 6.60
N ALA A 132 -9.07 -2.76 6.69
CA ALA A 132 -9.02 -4.21 6.90
C ALA A 132 -8.26 -4.92 5.78
N THR A 133 -8.51 -4.53 4.52
CA THR A 133 -7.78 -5.04 3.35
C THR A 133 -6.28 -4.76 3.46
N LEU A 134 -5.89 -3.52 3.81
CA LEU A 134 -4.48 -3.17 4.03
C LEU A 134 -3.85 -4.04 5.12
N ASN A 135 -4.50 -4.17 6.27
CA ASN A 135 -4.00 -4.96 7.40
C ASN A 135 -3.88 -6.46 7.07
N GLN A 136 -4.83 -7.02 6.32
CA GLN A 136 -4.76 -8.39 5.84
C GLN A 136 -3.52 -8.62 4.96
N VAL A 137 -3.29 -7.72 3.99
CA VAL A 137 -2.12 -7.79 3.10
C VAL A 137 -0.84 -7.66 3.91
N LEU A 138 -0.73 -6.66 4.80
CA LEU A 138 0.44 -6.47 5.66
C LEU A 138 0.68 -7.67 6.59
N GLY A 139 -0.37 -8.30 7.12
CA GLY A 139 -0.24 -9.50 7.96
C GLY A 139 0.34 -10.70 7.21
N SER A 140 0.06 -10.80 5.91
CA SER A 140 0.62 -11.84 5.03
C SER A 140 2.00 -11.51 4.48
N LEU A 141 2.34 -10.22 4.37
CA LEU A 141 3.54 -9.74 3.70
C LEU A 141 4.81 -10.19 4.44
N LYS A 142 5.62 -11.01 3.78
CA LYS A 142 6.92 -11.47 4.24
C LYS A 142 8.03 -10.79 3.44
N GLY A 143 9.09 -10.41 4.13
CA GLY A 143 10.31 -9.84 3.55
C GLY A 143 11.29 -9.51 4.67
N GLU A 144 12.58 -9.55 4.36
CA GLU A 144 13.62 -9.11 5.30
C GLU A 144 13.51 -7.60 5.51
N THR A 145 13.74 -7.11 6.73
CA THR A 145 13.76 -5.67 7.02
C THR A 145 15.17 -5.11 7.00
N ASN A 146 15.33 -3.84 6.58
CA ASN A 146 16.59 -3.10 6.71
C ASN A 146 16.75 -2.44 8.10
N TRP A 147 15.77 -2.58 8.98
CA TRP A 147 15.85 -2.02 10.33
C TRP A 147 16.83 -2.82 11.18
N LEU A 148 18.05 -2.29 11.26
CA LEU A 148 19.15 -2.79 12.07
C LEU A 148 18.92 -2.49 13.57
N SER A 149 19.62 -3.22 14.44
CA SER A 149 19.66 -2.96 15.88
C SER A 149 20.33 -1.60 16.17
N SER A 150 20.04 -0.98 17.32
CA SER A 150 20.49 0.38 17.68
C SER A 150 22.01 0.61 17.53
N THR A 151 22.81 -0.45 17.61
CA THR A 151 24.28 -0.46 17.54
C THR A 151 24.85 -0.34 16.13
N GLU A 152 24.12 -0.72 15.08
CA GLU A 152 24.60 -0.69 13.69
C GLU A 152 24.45 0.69 13.04
N ARG A 153 23.77 1.62 13.73
CA ARG A 153 23.36 2.93 13.22
C ARG A 153 24.40 4.04 13.37
N ALA A 154 25.36 3.91 14.28
CA ALA A 154 26.34 4.97 14.57
C ALA A 154 27.26 5.33 13.39
N GLY A 155 27.26 4.55 12.29
CA GLY A 155 28.15 4.74 11.14
C GLY A 155 27.50 5.16 9.81
N ARG A 156 26.17 5.35 9.73
CA ARG A 156 25.48 5.69 8.47
C ARG A 156 24.61 6.94 8.60
N LEU A 157 25.26 8.10 8.57
CA LEU A 157 24.64 9.38 8.19
C LEU A 157 24.39 9.37 6.67
N GLY A 158 23.41 8.59 6.24
CA GLY A 158 22.89 8.63 4.86
C GLY A 158 21.92 9.79 4.73
N THR A 159 22.22 10.70 3.82
CA THR A 159 21.48 11.90 3.44
C THR A 159 19.95 11.70 3.49
N ILE A 160 19.31 12.33 4.47
CA ILE A 160 17.85 12.50 4.51
C ILE A 160 17.50 13.56 3.46
N ALA A 161 17.32 13.13 2.21
CA ALA A 161 16.59 13.92 1.23
C ALA A 161 15.11 13.62 1.44
N GLY A 162 14.32 14.65 1.79
CA GLY A 162 12.87 14.55 1.91
C GLY A 162 12.23 14.14 0.59
N TRP A 163 11.43 13.07 0.60
CA TRP A 163 10.65 12.65 -0.57
C TRP A 163 9.17 12.55 -0.21
N ILE A 164 8.44 13.63 -0.50
CA ILE A 164 6.98 13.75 -0.56
C ILE A 164 6.39 12.97 -1.77
N ILE A 165 7.23 12.28 -2.56
CA ILE A 165 6.87 11.82 -3.91
C ILE A 165 5.99 10.55 -3.91
N GLY A 166 5.97 9.76 -2.84
CA GLY A 166 5.12 8.55 -2.79
C GLY A 166 3.62 8.83 -2.58
N ILE A 167 3.26 9.86 -1.81
CA ILE A 167 1.88 10.01 -1.33
C ILE A 167 0.97 10.67 -2.37
N ALA A 168 1.48 11.60 -3.16
CA ALA A 168 0.71 12.21 -4.26
C ALA A 168 0.38 11.19 -5.36
N VAL A 169 1.27 10.21 -5.58
CA VAL A 169 1.15 9.22 -6.64
C VAL A 169 0.09 8.16 -6.31
N GLY A 170 0.03 7.68 -5.07
CA GLY A 170 -1.02 6.75 -4.63
C GLY A 170 -2.43 7.33 -4.87
N VAL A 171 -2.63 8.60 -4.53
CA VAL A 171 -3.90 9.32 -4.79
C VAL A 171 -4.17 9.48 -6.30
N LEU A 172 -3.15 9.80 -7.10
CA LEU A 172 -3.27 9.98 -8.55
C LEU A 172 -3.59 8.67 -9.29
N ILE A 173 -3.02 7.56 -8.84
CA ILE A 173 -3.27 6.21 -9.38
C ILE A 173 -4.70 5.77 -9.10
N VAL A 174 -5.12 5.87 -7.84
CA VAL A 174 -6.50 5.58 -7.44
C VAL A 174 -7.44 6.44 -8.27
N ARG A 175 -7.06 7.72 -8.48
CA ARG A 175 -7.82 8.60 -9.33
C ARG A 175 -8.04 8.00 -10.73
N ILE A 176 -6.98 7.59 -11.42
CA ILE A 176 -7.11 7.15 -12.82
C ILE A 176 -7.86 5.81 -12.94
N VAL A 177 -7.66 4.87 -12.01
CA VAL A 177 -8.36 3.57 -12.05
C VAL A 177 -9.86 3.73 -11.83
N VAL A 178 -10.25 4.57 -10.86
CA VAL A 178 -11.66 4.77 -10.51
C VAL A 178 -12.41 5.50 -11.64
N THR A 179 -11.80 6.48 -12.31
CA THR A 179 -12.45 7.16 -13.45
C THR A 179 -12.61 6.28 -14.67
N ARG A 180 -11.61 5.43 -14.99
CA ARG A 180 -11.67 4.54 -16.15
C ARG A 180 -12.72 3.43 -16.01
N ARG A 181 -12.85 2.83 -14.82
CA ARG A 181 -13.91 1.82 -14.58
C ARG A 181 -15.31 2.39 -14.81
N ARG A 182 -15.52 3.66 -14.49
CA ARG A 182 -16.82 4.31 -14.69
C ARG A 182 -17.15 4.52 -16.18
N ALA A 183 -16.15 4.84 -17.00
CA ALA A 183 -16.32 4.98 -18.45
C ALA A 183 -16.67 3.64 -19.13
N GLN A 184 -16.20 2.51 -18.58
CA GLN A 184 -16.52 1.17 -19.09
C GLN A 184 -17.87 0.64 -18.61
N SER A 185 -18.42 1.15 -17.50
CA SER A 185 -19.75 0.76 -17.01
C SER A 185 -20.92 1.60 -17.57
N VAL A 186 -20.63 2.59 -18.41
CA VAL A 186 -21.62 3.50 -19.03
C VAL A 186 -21.69 3.28 -20.57
N ALA A 187 -20.88 2.36 -21.09
CA ALA A 187 -20.98 1.84 -22.46
C ALA A 187 -21.71 0.50 -22.46
#